data_AF-A0A6J2IG58-F1
#
_entry.id   AF-A0A6J2IG58-F1
#
_cell.length_a   1.000
_cell.length_b   1.000
_cell.length_c   1.000
_cell.angle_alpha   90.00
_cell.angle_beta   90.00
_cell.angle_gamma   90.00
#
_symmetry.space_group_name_H-M   'P 1'
#
loop_
_entity.id
_entity.type
_entity.pdbx_description
1 polymer ?
#
loop_
_entity_poly.entity_id
_entity_poly.type
_entity_poly.pdbx_seq_one_letter_code
_entity_poly.pdbx_strand_id
1 'polypeptide(L)'
;MILTHLTKLSSLHQLGSCLFFLLSLLRMGEGSERSFVLFWMLELFCQIFPSTGWESFCSLSSVHTVFQGKGTVPEDNISLTGGLWVPGIRNILCEEAAYEERRYPAGKWACVTKGEPMYEQSISMSFMKLMRYICKENSVGCYLGMTVPVLNEIHLTKDETELEREVVTAYYLPGEFQQNPPVPMDPEIHITERAPLRVITRVFYGMTTEETILREINLFWELLGSTDTVLRETYIVASYENPSIPQRRNEIWFICRAE
;
A
#
# COMPACT_ATOMS: atom_id res chain seq x y z
N MET A 1 7.19 -12.50 -28.19
CA MET A 1 7.10 -13.15 -26.86
C MET A 1 5.67 -13.18 -26.28
N ILE A 2 4.81 -12.20 -26.57
CA ILE A 2 3.40 -12.18 -26.12
C ILE A 2 2.55 -13.27 -26.82
N LEU A 3 2.82 -13.54 -28.11
CA LEU A 3 2.03 -14.50 -28.90
C LEU A 3 2.12 -15.96 -28.40
N THR A 4 3.24 -16.34 -27.80
CA THR A 4 3.49 -17.71 -27.30
C THR A 4 2.74 -18.04 -26.01
N HIS A 5 2.18 -17.04 -25.31
CA HIS A 5 1.36 -17.25 -24.11
C HIS A 5 -0.15 -17.24 -24.39
N LEU A 6 -0.59 -16.73 -25.54
CA LEU A 6 -2.01 -16.71 -25.92
C LEU A 6 -2.56 -18.11 -26.24
N THR A 7 -1.69 -19.07 -26.57
CA THR A 7 -2.06 -20.46 -26.87
C THR A 7 -2.40 -21.28 -25.61
N LYS A 8 -2.17 -20.75 -24.40
CA LYS A 8 -2.55 -21.39 -23.13
C LYS A 8 -3.93 -20.96 -22.59
N LEU A 9 -4.64 -20.06 -23.28
CA LEU A 9 -5.97 -19.59 -22.88
C LEU A 9 -7.02 -20.47 -23.55
N SER A 10 -7.78 -21.24 -22.76
CA SER A 10 -8.70 -22.27 -23.26
C SER A 10 -10.15 -21.79 -23.47
N SER A 11 -10.48 -20.52 -23.19
CA SER A 11 -11.83 -19.98 -23.41
C SER A 11 -11.85 -18.61 -24.10
N LEU A 12 -12.84 -18.40 -24.96
CA LEU A 12 -13.11 -17.13 -25.67
C LEU A 12 -13.36 -15.96 -24.71
N HIS A 13 -13.86 -16.22 -23.50
CA HIS A 13 -14.10 -15.20 -22.47
C HIS A 13 -12.78 -14.72 -21.81
N GLN A 14 -11.82 -15.61 -21.60
CA GLN A 14 -10.47 -15.26 -21.14
C GLN A 14 -9.69 -14.48 -22.19
N LEU A 15 -9.84 -14.85 -23.47
CA LEU A 15 -9.28 -14.08 -24.59
C LEU A 15 -9.92 -12.68 -24.68
N GLY A 16 -11.23 -12.55 -24.51
CA GLY A 16 -11.93 -11.26 -24.53
C GLY A 16 -11.51 -10.32 -23.40
N SER A 17 -11.32 -10.85 -22.19
CA SER A 17 -10.91 -10.07 -21.01
C SER A 17 -9.45 -9.62 -21.11
N CYS A 18 -8.55 -10.51 -21.56
CA CYS A 18 -7.17 -10.16 -21.87
C CYS A 18 -7.08 -9.13 -23.00
N LEU A 19 -7.90 -9.26 -24.05
CA LEU A 19 -7.89 -8.33 -25.18
C LEU A 19 -8.42 -6.93 -24.80
N PHE A 20 -9.45 -6.84 -23.95
CA PHE A 20 -9.96 -5.56 -23.44
C PHE A 20 -8.94 -4.84 -22.55
N PHE A 21 -8.19 -5.58 -21.74
CA PHE A 21 -7.11 -5.06 -20.93
C PHE A 21 -5.90 -4.64 -21.80
N LEU A 22 -5.51 -5.46 -22.78
CA LEU A 22 -4.47 -5.13 -23.77
C LEU A 22 -4.82 -3.90 -24.62
N LEU A 23 -6.08 -3.73 -25.01
CA LEU A 23 -6.57 -2.55 -25.74
C LEU A 23 -6.59 -1.29 -24.87
N SER A 24 -6.88 -1.44 -23.56
CA SER A 24 -6.77 -0.34 -22.59
C SER A 24 -5.31 0.05 -22.35
N LEU A 25 -4.38 -0.90 -22.48
CA LEU A 25 -2.93 -0.69 -22.37
C LEU A 25 -2.31 -0.03 -23.61
N LEU A 26 -2.78 -0.36 -24.81
CA LEU A 26 -2.35 0.29 -26.05
C LEU A 26 -2.76 1.78 -26.13
N ARG A 27 -3.71 2.22 -25.29
CA ARG A 27 -4.19 3.60 -25.25
C ARG A 27 -3.40 4.49 -24.25
N MET A 28 -2.53 3.90 -23.43
CA MET A 28 -1.70 4.64 -22.48
C MET A 28 -0.24 4.63 -22.94
N GLY A 29 0.26 5.81 -23.33
CA GLY A 29 1.51 6.01 -24.06
C GLY A 29 2.79 5.43 -23.44
N GLU A 30 3.82 5.33 -24.28
CA GLU A 30 5.07 4.59 -24.10
C GLU A 30 5.96 5.10 -22.94
N GLY A 31 6.48 4.17 -22.14
CA GLY A 31 7.54 4.37 -21.15
C GLY A 31 8.02 3.02 -20.58
N SER A 32 9.35 2.79 -20.51
CA SER A 32 9.96 1.47 -20.24
C SER A 32 9.67 0.90 -18.85
N GLU A 33 9.46 1.75 -17.85
CA GLU A 33 9.24 1.34 -16.44
C GLU A 33 7.79 0.92 -16.17
N ARG A 34 6.84 1.48 -16.94
CA ARG A 34 5.41 1.12 -16.85
C ARG A 34 5.15 -0.30 -17.34
N SER A 35 5.91 -0.74 -18.34
CA SER A 35 5.87 -2.10 -18.86
C SER A 35 6.27 -3.13 -17.79
N PHE A 36 7.14 -2.78 -16.85
CA PHE A 36 7.59 -3.70 -15.79
C PHE A 36 6.49 -3.94 -14.76
N VAL A 37 5.90 -2.88 -14.20
CA VAL A 37 4.82 -2.97 -13.21
C VAL A 37 3.58 -3.68 -13.79
N LEU A 38 3.24 -3.38 -15.04
CA LEU A 38 2.13 -4.02 -15.73
C LEU A 38 2.40 -5.49 -16.07
N PHE A 39 3.62 -5.83 -16.47
CA PHE A 39 4.04 -7.21 -16.70
C PHE A 39 3.94 -8.03 -15.41
N TRP A 40 4.40 -7.50 -14.28
CA TRP A 40 4.31 -8.16 -12.98
C TRP A 40 2.88 -8.22 -12.43
N MET A 41 2.04 -7.22 -12.66
CA MET A 41 0.61 -7.28 -12.32
C MET A 41 -0.14 -8.34 -13.15
N LEU A 42 0.17 -8.47 -14.44
CA LEU A 42 -0.39 -9.51 -15.32
C LEU A 42 0.13 -10.92 -14.97
N GLU A 43 1.41 -11.05 -14.61
CA GLU A 43 2.01 -12.26 -14.04
C GLU A 43 1.33 -12.64 -12.72
N LEU A 44 1.14 -11.68 -11.80
CA LEU A 44 0.45 -11.88 -10.54
C LEU A 44 -1.00 -12.33 -10.75
N PHE A 45 -1.72 -11.73 -11.72
CA PHE A 45 -3.04 -12.20 -12.12
C PHE A 45 -3.01 -13.63 -12.67
N CYS A 46 -2.04 -13.97 -13.53
CA CYS A 46 -1.89 -15.32 -14.08
C CYS A 46 -1.45 -16.37 -13.05
N GLN A 47 -0.65 -15.98 -12.05
CA GLN A 47 -0.11 -16.87 -11.00
C GLN A 47 -1.10 -17.05 -9.84
N ILE A 48 -1.87 -16.02 -9.49
CA ILE A 48 -2.95 -16.13 -8.48
C ILE A 48 -4.11 -16.97 -9.01
N PHE A 49 -4.39 -16.92 -10.33
CA PHE A 49 -5.51 -17.59 -10.99
C PHE A 49 -5.06 -18.61 -12.06
N PRO A 50 -4.50 -19.77 -11.69
CA PRO A 50 -4.32 -20.88 -12.61
C PRO A 50 -5.69 -21.40 -13.08
N SER A 51 -5.77 -21.79 -14.35
CA SER A 51 -6.98 -22.07 -15.14
C SER A 51 -7.96 -23.12 -14.58
N THR A 52 -7.65 -23.77 -13.46
CA THR A 52 -8.46 -24.84 -12.85
C THR A 52 -9.36 -24.38 -11.70
N GLY A 53 -9.36 -23.09 -11.34
CA GLY A 53 -10.12 -22.56 -10.20
C GLY A 53 -11.35 -21.69 -10.54
N TRP A 54 -11.81 -21.65 -11.80
CA TRP A 54 -12.85 -20.69 -12.21
C TRP A 54 -14.23 -20.95 -11.58
N GLU A 55 -14.50 -22.17 -11.07
CA GLU A 55 -15.79 -22.51 -10.46
C GLU A 55 -15.86 -22.20 -8.95
N SER A 56 -14.77 -21.78 -8.31
CA SER A 56 -14.74 -21.48 -6.88
C SER A 56 -14.11 -20.11 -6.63
N PHE A 57 -14.97 -19.07 -6.72
CA PHE A 57 -14.69 -17.64 -6.48
C PHE A 57 -13.81 -16.95 -7.53
N CYS A 58 -14.05 -15.70 -7.93
CA CYS A 58 -15.12 -14.75 -7.67
C CYS A 58 -15.08 -13.82 -8.90
N SER A 59 -16.24 -13.41 -9.41
CA SER A 59 -16.38 -12.48 -10.54
C SER A 59 -15.29 -11.39 -10.54
N LEU A 60 -14.73 -11.06 -11.71
CA LEU A 60 -13.84 -9.90 -11.91
C LEU A 60 -14.41 -8.59 -11.34
N SER A 61 -15.69 -8.55 -10.96
CA SER A 61 -16.24 -7.52 -10.08
C SER A 61 -15.47 -7.40 -8.77
N SER A 62 -15.01 -8.46 -8.12
CA SER A 62 -14.44 -8.36 -6.76
C SER A 62 -13.13 -7.58 -6.67
N VAL A 63 -12.26 -7.58 -7.68
CA VAL A 63 -11.05 -6.70 -7.65
C VAL A 63 -11.44 -5.23 -7.89
N HIS A 64 -12.44 -4.98 -8.73
CA HIS A 64 -13.01 -3.65 -8.95
C HIS A 64 -13.90 -3.20 -7.77
N THR A 65 -14.54 -4.13 -7.06
CA THR A 65 -15.42 -3.94 -5.91
C THR A 65 -14.63 -3.85 -4.60
N VAL A 66 -13.47 -4.49 -4.49
CA VAL A 66 -12.54 -4.31 -3.34
C VAL A 66 -12.05 -2.86 -3.25
N PHE A 67 -11.98 -2.15 -4.38
CA PHE A 67 -11.69 -0.71 -4.41
C PHE A 67 -12.94 0.19 -4.50
N GLN A 68 -14.16 -0.36 -4.58
CA GLN A 68 -15.42 0.41 -4.66
C GLN A 68 -16.45 0.09 -3.56
N GLY A 69 -16.18 -0.85 -2.65
CA GLY A 69 -17.12 -1.37 -1.67
C GLY A 69 -17.03 -0.67 -0.32
N LYS A 70 -18.07 0.10 0.03
CA LYS A 70 -18.33 0.63 1.38
C LYS A 70 -18.17 -0.49 2.42
N GLY A 71 -17.18 -0.37 3.30
CA GLY A 71 -17.11 -1.18 4.52
C GLY A 71 -18.31 -0.89 5.41
N THR A 72 -18.94 -1.94 5.93
CA THR A 72 -20.07 -1.84 6.86
C THR A 72 -19.61 -1.30 8.22
N VAL A 73 -20.23 -0.22 8.66
CA VAL A 73 -19.95 0.52 9.90
C VAL A 73 -20.73 -0.10 11.06
N PRO A 74 -20.08 -0.60 12.12
CA PRO A 74 -20.75 -0.87 13.40
C PRO A 74 -21.12 0.45 14.08
N GLU A 75 -22.35 0.54 14.57
CA GLU A 75 -22.90 1.68 15.32
C GLU A 75 -22.11 1.88 16.62
N ASP A 76 -21.08 2.71 16.56
CA ASP A 76 -20.64 3.63 17.62
C ASP A 76 -19.38 4.35 17.11
N ASN A 77 -19.57 5.63 16.73
CA ASN A 77 -18.59 6.71 16.54
C ASN A 77 -18.51 7.37 15.14
N ILE A 78 -18.14 8.65 15.24
CA ILE A 78 -18.40 9.84 14.38
C ILE A 78 -18.01 9.68 12.90
N SER A 79 -18.92 10.14 12.02
CA SER A 79 -18.75 10.22 10.57
C SER A 79 -17.84 11.37 10.13
N LEU A 80 -16.95 11.12 9.16
CA LEU A 80 -16.27 12.16 8.38
C LEU A 80 -16.75 12.11 6.92
N THR A 81 -16.96 13.30 6.36
CA THR A 81 -17.16 13.54 4.92
C THR A 81 -15.91 13.07 4.17
N GLY A 82 -15.99 11.89 3.53
CA GLY A 82 -14.86 11.32 2.80
C GLY A 82 -14.79 9.79 2.74
N GLY A 83 -15.65 9.08 3.49
CA GLY A 83 -16.06 7.71 3.13
C GLY A 83 -15.03 6.57 3.28
N LEU A 84 -13.94 6.70 4.05
CA LEU A 84 -13.03 5.58 4.32
C LEU A 84 -12.72 5.44 5.82
N TRP A 85 -12.92 4.23 6.34
CA TRP A 85 -12.77 3.85 7.75
C TRP A 85 -11.29 3.60 8.11
N VAL A 86 -10.80 4.21 9.20
CA VAL A 86 -9.52 3.87 9.82
C VAL A 86 -9.72 3.74 11.33
N PRO A 87 -9.42 2.59 11.97
CA PRO A 87 -9.75 2.37 13.38
C PRO A 87 -8.84 3.18 14.32
N GLY A 88 -9.46 3.86 15.29
CA GLY A 88 -8.78 4.38 16.49
C GLY A 88 -8.12 5.76 16.39
N ILE A 89 -8.34 6.51 15.32
CA ILE A 89 -7.73 7.84 15.15
C ILE A 89 -8.42 8.88 16.04
N ARG A 90 -7.64 9.59 16.87
CA ARG A 90 -8.02 10.93 17.36
C ARG A 90 -7.38 11.97 16.46
N ASN A 91 -8.20 12.81 15.81
CA ASN A 91 -7.75 13.94 15.03
C ASN A 91 -7.67 15.18 15.92
N ILE A 92 -6.53 15.87 15.91
CA ILE A 92 -6.45 17.26 16.34
C ILE A 92 -6.23 18.07 15.07
N LEU A 93 -7.29 18.71 14.59
CA LEU A 93 -7.22 19.64 13.47
C LEU A 93 -6.66 20.95 14.01
N CYS A 94 -5.46 21.33 13.58
CA CYS A 94 -5.07 22.74 13.64
C CYS A 94 -5.77 23.42 12.45
N GLU A 95 -6.90 24.09 12.69
CA GLU A 95 -7.70 24.78 11.64
C GLU A 95 -6.90 25.85 10.87
N GLU A 96 -5.71 26.21 11.34
CA GLU A 96 -4.77 27.14 10.69
C GLU A 96 -3.55 26.45 10.04
N ALA A 97 -3.38 25.12 10.18
CA ALA A 97 -2.17 24.41 9.74
C ALA A 97 -2.42 23.50 8.53
N ALA A 98 -1.49 23.53 7.58
CA ALA A 98 -1.46 22.69 6.38
C ALA A 98 -1.12 21.21 6.66
N TYR A 99 -1.32 20.73 7.89
CA TYR A 99 -1.00 19.38 8.37
C TYR A 99 -1.92 18.97 9.53
N GLU A 100 -2.01 17.66 9.79
CA GLU A 100 -2.85 17.07 10.84
C GLU A 100 -2.00 16.28 11.84
N GLU A 101 -2.30 16.33 13.14
CA GLU A 101 -1.73 15.38 14.12
C GLU A 101 -2.70 14.21 14.34
N ARG A 102 -2.17 12.99 14.25
CA ARG A 102 -2.92 11.75 14.44
C ARG A 102 -2.21 10.83 15.42
N ARG A 103 -3.00 10.20 16.29
CA ARG A 103 -2.53 9.12 17.17
C ARG A 103 -3.15 7.80 16.72
N TYR A 104 -2.30 6.83 16.41
CA TYR A 104 -2.65 5.46 16.08
C TYR A 104 -2.44 4.55 17.31
N PRO A 105 -3.39 3.64 17.60
CA PRO A 105 -3.20 2.66 18.68
C PRO A 105 -2.10 1.65 18.34
N ALA A 106 -1.65 0.92 19.36
CA ALA A 106 -0.80 -0.25 19.15
C ALA A 106 -1.54 -1.29 18.29
N GLY A 107 -0.78 -2.07 17.52
CA GLY A 107 -1.34 -3.16 16.74
C GLY A 107 -0.30 -3.96 15.98
N LYS A 108 -0.72 -5.11 15.46
CA LYS A 108 0.09 -6.01 14.66
C LYS A 108 0.00 -5.65 13.18
N TRP A 109 1.16 -5.64 12.54
CA TRP A 109 1.36 -5.32 11.13
C TRP A 109 2.12 -6.47 10.47
N ALA A 110 1.74 -6.83 9.25
CA ALA A 110 2.58 -7.67 8.41
C ALA A 110 3.56 -6.76 7.66
N CYS A 111 4.86 -7.00 7.84
CA CYS A 111 5.93 -6.18 7.33
C CYS A 111 6.81 -6.98 6.37
N VAL A 112 7.29 -6.31 5.32
CA VAL A 112 8.31 -6.82 4.40
C VAL A 112 9.34 -5.72 4.20
N THR A 113 10.62 -6.07 4.27
CA THR A 113 11.73 -5.15 4.03
C THR A 113 12.40 -5.47 2.70
N LYS A 114 12.58 -4.46 1.85
CA LYS A 114 13.28 -4.59 0.57
C LYS A 114 14.20 -3.40 0.31
N GLY A 115 15.34 -3.68 -0.33
CA GLY A 115 16.37 -2.72 -0.67
C GLY A 115 16.77 -2.78 -2.15
N GLU A 116 15.80 -2.67 -3.04
CA GLU A 116 16.03 -2.66 -4.49
C GLU A 116 16.68 -1.34 -4.94
N PRO A 117 17.23 -1.25 -6.17
CA PRO A 117 17.88 -0.03 -6.66
C PRO A 117 16.99 1.21 -6.72
N MET A 118 15.67 1.03 -6.83
CA MET A 118 14.68 2.10 -6.86
C MET A 118 13.61 1.86 -5.80
N TYR A 119 13.17 2.92 -5.12
CA TYR A 119 12.13 2.90 -4.10
C TYR A 119 10.84 2.23 -4.60
N GLU A 120 10.39 2.56 -5.82
CA GLU A 120 9.17 2.03 -6.41
C GLU A 120 9.22 0.51 -6.59
N GLN A 121 10.42 -0.02 -6.88
CA GLN A 121 10.64 -1.46 -7.01
C GLN A 121 10.53 -2.13 -5.64
N SER A 122 11.18 -1.57 -4.61
CA SER A 122 11.11 -2.05 -3.23
C SER A 122 9.67 -2.14 -2.73
N ILE A 123 8.88 -1.08 -2.88
CA ILE A 123 7.48 -1.07 -2.41
C ILE A 123 6.59 -1.98 -3.24
N SER A 124 6.82 -2.09 -4.56
CA SER A 124 6.02 -2.95 -5.43
C SER A 124 6.25 -4.42 -5.11
N MET A 125 7.51 -4.83 -4.93
CA MET A 125 7.86 -6.21 -4.58
C MET A 125 7.36 -6.59 -3.19
N SER A 126 7.50 -5.69 -2.21
CA SER A 126 7.00 -5.88 -0.86
C SER A 126 5.48 -5.99 -0.83
N PHE A 127 4.78 -5.11 -1.55
CA PHE A 127 3.32 -5.15 -1.65
C PHE A 127 2.83 -6.43 -2.32
N MET A 128 3.51 -6.93 -3.37
CA MET A 128 3.14 -8.22 -3.98
C MET A 128 3.23 -9.39 -3.00
N LYS A 129 4.25 -9.42 -2.14
CA LYS A 129 4.38 -10.41 -1.06
C LYS A 129 3.23 -10.31 -0.07
N LEU A 130 2.95 -9.10 0.42
CA LEU A 130 1.84 -8.84 1.33
C LEU A 130 0.49 -9.23 0.70
N MET A 131 0.28 -8.96 -0.59
CA MET A 131 -0.95 -9.34 -1.28
C MET A 131 -1.15 -10.85 -1.34
N ARG A 132 -0.10 -11.64 -1.56
CA ARG A 132 -0.21 -13.10 -1.52
C ARG A 132 -0.61 -13.59 -0.12
N TYR A 133 0.00 -13.01 0.91
CA TYR A 133 -0.36 -13.28 2.31
C TYR A 133 -1.80 -12.88 2.63
N ILE A 134 -2.26 -11.70 2.22
CA ILE A 134 -3.63 -11.22 2.42
C ILE A 134 -4.63 -12.12 1.68
N CYS A 135 -4.28 -12.64 0.50
CA CYS A 135 -5.18 -13.44 -0.32
C CYS A 135 -5.41 -14.87 0.21
N LYS A 136 -4.34 -15.66 0.36
CA LYS A 136 -4.45 -17.07 0.75
C LYS A 136 -3.15 -17.72 1.23
N GLU A 137 -1.99 -17.09 1.01
CA GLU A 137 -0.68 -17.66 1.39
C GLU A 137 -0.36 -17.40 2.86
N ASN A 138 -1.27 -17.86 3.71
CA ASN A 138 -1.24 -17.76 5.16
C ASN A 138 -1.77 -19.05 5.78
N SER A 139 -1.49 -19.30 7.06
CA SER A 139 -1.81 -20.58 7.72
C SER A 139 -3.29 -20.96 7.74
N VAL A 140 -4.21 -20.00 7.57
CA VAL A 140 -5.66 -20.26 7.55
C VAL A 140 -6.21 -20.41 6.13
N GLY A 141 -5.42 -20.07 5.10
CA GLY A 141 -5.79 -20.25 3.70
C GLY A 141 -6.94 -19.37 3.22
N CYS A 142 -7.26 -18.28 3.93
CA CYS A 142 -8.38 -17.40 3.61
C CYS A 142 -7.93 -15.97 3.30
N TYR A 143 -8.86 -15.22 2.69
CA TYR A 143 -8.69 -13.80 2.43
C TYR A 143 -8.82 -13.03 3.74
N LEU A 144 -7.77 -12.29 4.12
CA LEU A 144 -7.72 -11.56 5.38
C LEU A 144 -8.48 -10.23 5.30
N GLY A 145 -8.67 -9.65 4.11
CA GLY A 145 -9.34 -8.36 3.93
C GLY A 145 -8.36 -7.20 3.75
N MET A 146 -8.52 -6.40 2.69
CA MET A 146 -7.65 -5.23 2.46
C MET A 146 -7.89 -4.14 3.51
N THR A 147 -6.82 -3.53 4.01
CA THR A 147 -6.85 -2.37 4.91
C THR A 147 -5.96 -1.28 4.33
N VAL A 148 -6.31 -0.04 4.62
CA VAL A 148 -5.53 1.13 4.25
C VAL A 148 -5.32 2.02 5.47
N PRO A 149 -4.24 2.82 5.49
CA PRO A 149 -3.17 2.88 4.49
C PRO A 149 -2.20 1.69 4.54
N VAL A 150 -1.52 1.44 3.43
CA VAL A 150 -0.26 0.67 3.41
C VAL A 150 0.86 1.66 3.74
N LEU A 151 1.66 1.35 4.76
CA LEU A 151 2.75 2.22 5.20
C LEU A 151 4.05 1.80 4.54
N ASN A 152 4.83 2.77 4.07
CA ASN A 152 6.20 2.56 3.62
C ASN A 152 7.10 3.42 4.50
N GLU A 153 7.77 2.76 5.44
CA GLU A 153 8.73 3.39 6.33
C GLU A 153 10.09 3.46 5.63
N ILE A 154 10.64 4.66 5.63
CA ILE A 154 11.84 5.04 4.90
C ILE A 154 12.81 5.72 5.85
N HIS A 155 14.09 5.50 5.59
CA HIS A 155 15.18 6.14 6.31
C HIS A 155 15.95 7.04 5.35
N LEU A 156 16.45 8.17 5.85
CA LEU A 156 17.40 9.01 5.15
C LEU A 156 18.82 8.68 5.61
N THR A 157 19.78 8.95 4.73
CA THR A 157 21.19 8.95 5.10
C THR A 157 21.46 9.96 6.21
N LYS A 158 22.57 9.80 6.93
CA LYS A 158 22.95 10.66 8.08
C LYS A 158 23.10 12.15 7.75
N ASP A 159 23.35 12.46 6.49
CA ASP A 159 23.42 13.82 5.97
C ASP A 159 22.06 14.37 5.51
N GLU A 160 20.98 13.58 5.66
CA GLU A 160 19.60 13.91 5.33
C GLU A 160 19.39 14.27 3.83
N THR A 161 20.27 13.81 2.93
CA THR A 161 20.25 14.18 1.51
C THR A 161 19.63 13.11 0.60
N GLU A 162 19.75 11.84 0.97
CA GLU A 162 19.34 10.70 0.14
C GLU A 162 18.48 9.71 0.94
N LEU A 163 17.61 8.97 0.25
CA LEU A 163 16.90 7.84 0.83
C LEU A 163 17.86 6.66 0.99
N GLU A 164 17.86 6.02 2.16
CA GLU A 164 18.43 4.69 2.28
C GLU A 164 17.66 3.70 1.41
N ARG A 165 18.36 2.68 0.91
CA ARG A 165 17.75 1.71 -0.02
C ARG A 165 16.67 0.87 0.65
N GLU A 166 16.86 0.51 1.90
CA GLU A 166 15.93 -0.35 2.62
C GLU A 166 14.64 0.38 2.96
N VAL A 167 13.52 -0.20 2.51
CA VAL A 167 12.16 0.29 2.76
C VAL A 167 11.38 -0.81 3.44
N VAL A 168 10.70 -0.47 4.53
CA VAL A 168 9.78 -1.39 5.21
C VAL A 168 8.36 -1.08 4.78
N THR A 169 7.76 -1.98 4.00
CA THR A 169 6.34 -1.90 3.67
C THR A 169 5.53 -2.68 4.70
N ALA A 170 4.53 -2.04 5.29
CA ALA A 170 3.70 -2.59 6.34
C ALA A 170 2.21 -2.49 6.02
N TYR A 171 1.51 -3.60 6.26
CA TYR A 171 0.06 -3.74 6.13
C TYR A 171 -0.55 -4.02 7.52
N TYR A 172 -1.59 -3.28 7.88
CA TYR A 172 -2.28 -3.43 9.16
C TYR A 172 -3.16 -4.68 9.14
N LEU A 173 -3.05 -5.54 10.15
CA LEU A 173 -3.94 -6.68 10.22
C LEU A 173 -5.36 -6.22 10.62
N PRO A 174 -6.43 -6.71 9.96
CA PRO A 174 -7.81 -6.46 10.39
C PRO A 174 -8.06 -6.88 11.83
N GLY A 175 -9.06 -6.25 12.46
CA GLY A 175 -9.33 -6.41 13.89
C GLY A 175 -9.50 -7.86 14.35
N GLU A 176 -10.08 -8.72 13.51
CA GLU A 176 -10.25 -10.15 13.77
C GLU A 176 -8.92 -10.92 13.88
N PHE A 177 -7.86 -10.44 13.23
CA PHE A 177 -6.53 -11.06 13.23
C PHE A 177 -5.52 -10.36 14.16
N GLN A 178 -5.91 -9.28 14.84
CA GLN A 178 -5.02 -8.55 15.76
C GLN A 178 -4.58 -9.40 16.96
N GLN A 179 -5.44 -10.28 17.47
CA GLN A 179 -5.10 -11.17 18.59
C GLN A 179 -4.26 -12.36 18.13
N ASN A 180 -4.74 -13.08 17.12
CA ASN A 180 -4.10 -14.28 16.58
C ASN A 180 -3.83 -14.10 15.08
N PRO A 181 -2.68 -13.50 14.70
CA PRO A 181 -2.37 -13.26 13.31
C PRO A 181 -2.08 -14.58 12.58
N PRO A 182 -2.66 -14.81 11.38
CA PRO A 182 -2.31 -15.95 10.55
C PRO A 182 -0.81 -15.96 10.23
N VAL A 183 -0.19 -17.13 10.33
CA VAL A 183 1.25 -17.26 10.07
C VAL A 183 1.49 -17.10 8.57
N PRO A 184 2.40 -16.20 8.13
CA PRO A 184 2.75 -16.09 6.73
C PRO A 184 3.45 -17.36 6.22
N MET A 185 3.17 -17.77 4.98
CA MET A 185 3.91 -18.85 4.32
C MET A 185 5.25 -18.37 3.73
N ASP A 186 5.33 -17.09 3.36
CA ASP A 186 6.55 -16.46 2.86
C ASP A 186 7.42 -16.02 4.06
N PRO A 187 8.65 -16.54 4.22
CA PRO A 187 9.49 -16.27 5.38
C PRO A 187 10.01 -14.82 5.43
N GLU A 188 9.90 -14.05 4.34
CA GLU A 188 10.25 -12.62 4.31
C GLU A 188 9.13 -11.72 4.87
N ILE A 189 7.96 -12.29 5.17
CA ILE A 189 6.86 -11.56 5.81
C ILE A 189 6.95 -11.79 7.31
N HIS A 190 7.12 -10.71 8.05
CA HIS A 190 7.20 -10.73 9.51
C HIS A 190 5.99 -10.04 10.11
N ILE A 191 5.36 -10.67 11.11
CA ILE A 191 4.31 -10.04 11.88
C ILE A 191 4.95 -9.28 13.03
N THR A 192 4.88 -7.95 13.00
CA THR A 192 5.48 -7.05 13.98
C THR A 192 4.39 -6.34 14.78
N GLU A 193 4.49 -6.36 16.09
CA GLU A 193 3.66 -5.53 16.96
C GLU A 193 4.28 -4.13 17.06
N ARG A 194 3.57 -3.12 16.58
CA ARG A 194 3.96 -1.71 16.68
C ARG A 194 3.31 -1.09 17.92
N ALA A 195 4.10 -0.36 18.70
CA ALA A 195 3.61 0.45 19.81
C ALA A 195 2.68 1.59 19.30
N PRO A 196 1.92 2.26 20.19
CA PRO A 196 1.10 3.40 19.79
C PRO A 196 1.96 4.45 19.10
N LEU A 197 1.52 4.89 17.93
CA LEU A 197 2.27 5.78 17.06
C LEU A 197 1.60 7.15 17.03
N ARG A 198 2.36 8.21 17.28
CA ARG A 198 1.91 9.59 17.05
C ARG A 198 2.61 10.13 15.82
N VAL A 199 1.85 10.73 14.92
CA VAL A 199 2.39 11.30 13.69
C VAL A 199 1.80 12.68 13.42
N ILE A 200 2.61 13.51 12.78
CA ILE A 200 2.16 14.72 12.09
C ILE A 200 2.16 14.38 10.61
N THR A 201 1.05 14.60 9.92
CA THR A 201 0.85 14.17 8.54
C THR A 201 0.41 15.28 7.62
N ARG A 202 0.88 15.22 6.38
CA ARG A 202 0.45 16.09 5.29
C ARG A 202 0.11 15.25 4.04
N VAL A 203 -0.98 15.62 3.38
CA VAL A 203 -1.43 15.00 2.12
C VAL A 203 -0.63 15.56 0.94
N PHE A 204 -0.25 14.67 0.02
CA PHE A 204 0.30 15.01 -1.29
C PHE A 204 -0.23 14.04 -2.35
N TYR A 205 -0.05 14.36 -3.64
CA TYR A 205 -0.64 13.60 -4.74
C TYR A 205 0.41 13.17 -5.76
N GLY A 206 0.15 12.02 -6.39
CA GLY A 206 0.93 11.52 -7.53
C GLY A 206 1.83 10.34 -7.17
N MET A 207 2.82 10.09 -8.03
CA MET A 207 3.78 9.01 -7.86
C MET A 207 4.74 9.32 -6.71
N THR A 208 5.12 8.27 -5.99
CA THR A 208 6.09 8.33 -4.88
C THR A 208 7.41 7.80 -5.39
N THR A 209 8.31 8.70 -5.77
CA THR A 209 9.71 8.44 -6.15
C THR A 209 10.63 9.00 -5.06
N GLU A 210 11.91 8.63 -5.03
CA GLU A 210 12.88 9.19 -4.09
C GLU A 210 12.88 10.73 -4.12
N GLU A 211 12.90 11.34 -5.31
CA GLU A 211 12.92 12.80 -5.45
C GLU A 211 11.63 13.45 -4.97
N THR A 212 10.49 12.81 -5.23
CA THR A 212 9.19 13.33 -4.78
C THR A 212 9.08 13.24 -3.26
N ILE A 213 9.51 12.12 -2.68
CA ILE A 213 9.53 11.91 -1.23
C ILE A 213 10.42 12.95 -0.55
N LEU A 214 11.67 13.11 -1.01
CA LEU A 214 12.59 14.10 -0.46
C LEU A 214 12.04 15.53 -0.57
N ARG A 215 11.41 15.87 -1.70
CA ARG A 215 10.75 17.17 -1.88
C ARG A 215 9.64 17.38 -0.85
N GLU A 216 8.75 16.40 -0.67
CA GLU A 216 7.64 16.52 0.28
C GLU A 216 8.13 16.58 1.73
N ILE A 217 9.19 15.85 2.08
CA ILE A 217 9.85 15.95 3.40
C ILE A 217 10.37 17.37 3.63
N ASN A 218 11.10 17.93 2.67
CA ASN A 218 11.64 19.30 2.78
C ASN A 218 10.53 20.34 2.90
N LEU A 219 9.50 20.27 2.05
CA LEU A 219 8.35 21.17 2.13
C LEU A 219 7.59 21.02 3.45
N PHE A 220 7.54 19.82 4.02
CA PHE A 220 6.89 19.61 5.31
C PHE A 220 7.73 20.18 6.47
N TRP A 221 9.05 20.06 6.42
CA TRP A 221 9.95 20.72 7.38
C TRP A 221 9.86 22.25 7.32
N GLU A 222 9.73 22.84 6.13
CA GLU A 222 9.52 24.28 5.97
C GLU A 222 8.23 24.77 6.65
N LEU A 223 7.16 23.95 6.60
CA LEU A 223 5.89 24.26 7.25
C LEU A 223 5.89 24.01 8.75
N LEU A 224 6.50 22.91 9.20
CA LEU A 224 6.53 22.52 10.61
C LEU A 224 7.50 23.41 11.41
N GLY A 225 8.57 23.88 10.78
CA GLY A 225 9.66 24.58 11.43
C GLY A 225 10.56 23.65 12.26
N SER A 226 11.56 24.24 12.92
CA SER A 226 12.47 23.49 13.79
C SER A 226 11.75 23.01 15.04
N THR A 227 11.66 21.69 15.21
CA THR A 227 11.09 21.08 16.41
C THR A 227 11.86 19.81 16.78
N ASP A 228 12.02 19.58 18.09
CA ASP A 228 12.64 18.36 18.64
C ASP A 228 11.60 17.27 18.95
N THR A 229 10.34 17.53 18.65
CA THR A 229 9.21 16.63 18.94
C THR A 229 9.10 15.48 17.96
N VAL A 230 9.71 15.58 16.77
CA VAL A 230 9.66 14.54 15.73
C VAL A 230 11.01 13.83 15.59
N LEU A 231 10.96 12.56 15.20
CA LEU A 231 12.13 11.80 14.80
C LEU A 231 12.65 12.37 13.48
N ARG A 232 13.97 12.60 13.44
CA ARG A 232 14.69 12.91 12.21
C ARG A 232 15.08 11.62 11.52
N GLU A 233 15.41 11.73 10.24
CA GLU A 233 15.90 10.63 9.39
C GLU A 233 14.89 9.50 9.14
N THR A 234 13.79 9.38 9.88
CA THR A 234 12.78 8.33 9.69
C THR A 234 11.42 8.94 9.39
N TYR A 235 10.84 8.53 8.25
CA TYR A 235 9.56 9.03 7.77
C TYR A 235 8.69 7.89 7.28
N ILE A 236 7.38 8.11 7.19
CA ILE A 236 6.44 7.12 6.64
C ILE A 236 5.67 7.74 5.48
N VAL A 237 5.63 7.04 4.35
CA VAL A 237 4.73 7.32 3.23
C VAL A 237 3.53 6.40 3.35
N ALA A 238 2.36 6.98 3.62
CA ALA A 238 1.10 6.25 3.73
C ALA A 238 0.35 6.30 2.40
N SER A 239 0.15 5.14 1.79
CA SER A 239 -0.51 4.96 0.50
C SER A 239 -1.92 4.40 0.69
N TYR A 240 -2.92 5.10 0.13
CA TYR A 240 -4.34 4.74 0.28
C TYR A 240 -4.93 4.08 -0.97
N GLU A 241 -4.32 4.33 -2.12
CA GLU A 241 -4.86 3.93 -3.41
C GLU A 241 -3.92 2.97 -4.15
N ASN A 242 -4.48 2.29 -5.15
CA ASN A 242 -3.73 1.38 -6.01
C ASN A 242 -2.59 2.12 -6.73
N PRO A 243 -1.39 1.54 -6.85
CA PRO A 243 -0.27 2.12 -7.60
C PRO A 243 -0.60 2.56 -9.03
N SER A 244 -1.64 1.99 -9.65
CA SER A 244 -2.09 2.30 -11.01
C SER A 244 -2.81 3.64 -11.14
N ILE A 245 -3.22 4.29 -10.04
CA ILE A 245 -3.92 5.57 -10.05
C ILE A 245 -2.91 6.73 -10.26
N PRO A 246 -3.03 7.52 -11.35
CA PRO A 246 -2.03 8.54 -11.69
C PRO A 246 -1.90 9.68 -10.68
N GLN A 247 -3.01 10.14 -10.12
CA GLN A 247 -3.05 11.19 -9.09
C GLN A 247 -3.40 10.59 -7.73
N ARG A 248 -2.71 9.51 -7.36
CA ARG A 248 -3.01 8.84 -6.11
C ARG A 248 -2.79 9.76 -4.92
N ARG A 249 -3.70 9.71 -3.95
CA ARG A 249 -3.60 10.37 -2.65
C ARG A 249 -2.60 9.59 -1.79
N ASN A 250 -1.54 10.25 -1.38
CA ASN A 250 -0.60 9.75 -0.40
C ASN A 250 -0.50 10.76 0.76
N GLU A 251 0.11 10.32 1.85
CA GLU A 251 0.47 11.18 2.95
C GLU A 251 1.92 10.95 3.35
N ILE A 252 2.62 12.03 3.71
CA ILE A 252 3.92 11.97 4.36
C ILE A 252 3.72 12.15 5.86
N TRP A 253 4.31 11.28 6.66
CA TRP A 253 4.14 11.21 8.10
C TRP A 253 5.49 11.43 8.78
N PHE A 254 5.53 12.40 9.68
CA PHE A 254 6.63 12.63 10.60
C PHE A 254 6.28 11.98 11.93
N ILE A 255 7.15 11.09 12.42
CA ILE A 255 6.88 10.33 13.65
C ILE A 255 7.23 11.20 14.85
N CYS A 256 6.29 11.41 15.77
CA CYS A 256 6.59 12.09 17.04
C CYS A 256 7.36 11.15 17.97
N ARG A 257 8.35 11.70 18.69
CA ARG A 257 9.06 10.99 19.76
C ARG A 257 8.05 10.57 20.84
N ALA A 258 8.27 9.40 21.42
CA ALA A 258 7.54 9.00 22.61
C ALA A 258 7.88 9.96 23.76
N GLU A 259 6.86 10.41 24.49
CA GLU A 259 7.01 11.21 25.71
C GLU A 259 7.51 10.37 26.89
#